data_AF-H3ABG0-F1
#
_entry.id   AF-H3ABG0-F1
#
_cell.length_a   1.000
_cell.length_b   1.000
_cell.length_c   1.000
_cell.angle_alpha   90.00
_cell.angle_beta   90.00
_cell.angle_gamma   90.00
#
_symmetry.space_group_name_H-M   'P 1'
#
loop_
_entity.id
_entity.type
_entity.pdbx_description
1 polymer ?
#
loop_
_entity_poly.entity_id
_entity_poly.type
_entity_poly.pdbx_seq_one_letter_code
_entity_poly.pdbx_strand_id
1 'polypeptide(L)'
;QHRPSLIHIGLQLPVIKCISKPKWNFRKANWSLFMETVEQNIPVDESYKRFCGALYKAAQSSVPRGFHPLYTPCLDGECAALLDEYEKSGDPDIADYLLESLDAARRNHWEDLTSRLNFTHSSRRSWGLIHHLGVAQCPPAQARPSVSVNAIVSHLLKVARAPRNNKDFERRIHIEWRHFRQNVQNQDPPQSFSLTELDSVLCKLKSGTATSYDNVHPEFLKHLGLRARN
;
A
#
# COMPACT_ATOMS: atom_id res chain seq x y z
N GLN A 1 15.84 -40.60 0.55
CA GLN A 1 16.65 -39.47 1.08
C GLN A 1 15.73 -38.59 1.92
N HIS A 2 15.95 -38.53 3.23
CA HIS A 2 15.23 -37.60 4.11
C HIS A 2 15.82 -36.19 3.94
N ARG A 3 14.97 -35.16 3.87
CA ARG A 3 15.45 -33.78 3.93
C ARG A 3 15.84 -33.46 5.38
N PRO A 4 17.03 -32.93 5.66
CA PRO A 4 17.36 -32.46 7.00
C PRO A 4 16.42 -31.31 7.38
N SER A 5 15.78 -31.42 8.55
CA SER A 5 15.02 -30.34 9.16
C SER A 5 15.94 -29.50 10.04
N LEU A 6 16.02 -28.21 9.76
CA LEU A 6 16.75 -27.27 10.59
C LEU A 6 15.84 -26.88 11.77
N ILE A 7 16.22 -27.31 12.97
CA ILE A 7 15.49 -26.97 14.21
C ILE A 7 16.24 -25.82 14.85
N HIS A 8 15.56 -24.68 15.01
CA HIS A 8 16.06 -23.59 15.82
C HIS A 8 15.72 -23.88 17.29
N ILE A 9 16.73 -23.88 18.16
CA ILE A 9 16.58 -24.14 19.60
C ILE A 9 16.75 -22.79 20.32
N GLY A 10 15.76 -22.39 21.12
CA GLY A 10 15.74 -21.14 21.89
C GLY A 10 14.43 -20.35 21.76
N LEU A 11 14.30 -19.25 22.53
CA LEU A 11 13.16 -18.33 22.49
C LEU A 11 12.99 -17.73 21.08
N GLN A 12 11.88 -18.06 20.41
CA GLN A 12 11.53 -17.47 19.11
C GLN A 12 10.22 -16.69 19.19
N LEU A 13 10.34 -15.37 19.32
CA LEU A 13 9.17 -14.50 19.24
C LEU A 13 8.83 -14.22 17.76
N PRO A 14 7.56 -14.38 17.34
CA PRO A 14 7.13 -14.02 16.01
C PRO A 14 7.17 -12.48 15.84
N VAL A 15 8.28 -11.97 15.33
CA VAL A 15 8.43 -10.55 15.01
C VAL A 15 7.87 -10.30 13.61
N ILE A 16 6.83 -9.48 13.52
CA ILE A 16 6.30 -9.07 12.22
C ILE A 16 7.23 -7.99 11.66
N LYS A 17 8.03 -8.40 10.68
CA LYS A 17 8.87 -7.47 9.92
C LYS A 17 7.98 -6.58 9.07
N CYS A 18 7.87 -5.31 9.44
CA CYS A 18 7.28 -4.32 8.57
C CYS A 18 8.18 -4.09 7.35
N ILE A 19 7.57 -3.74 6.22
CA ILE A 19 8.30 -3.37 5.00
C ILE A 19 9.29 -2.26 5.36
N SER A 20 10.59 -2.47 5.10
CA SER A 20 11.68 -1.52 5.36
C SER A 20 11.71 -0.36 4.35
N LYS A 21 10.54 0.09 3.88
CA LYS A 21 10.42 1.27 3.02
C LYS A 21 10.07 2.48 3.87
N PRO A 22 10.86 3.57 3.84
CA PRO A 22 10.55 4.77 4.61
C PRO A 22 9.27 5.40 4.07
N LYS A 23 8.28 5.60 4.94
CA LYS A 23 6.99 6.21 4.63
C LYS A 23 6.95 7.64 5.14
N TRP A 24 6.24 8.49 4.41
CA TRP A 24 5.98 9.87 4.82
C TRP A 24 5.05 9.90 6.03
N ASN A 25 5.42 10.67 7.05
CA ASN A 25 4.57 10.93 8.19
C ASN A 25 3.86 12.28 8.03
N PHE A 26 2.75 12.27 7.30
CA PHE A 26 1.95 13.46 7.02
C PHE A 26 1.35 14.12 8.28
N ARG A 27 1.24 13.39 9.40
CA ARG A 27 0.75 13.94 10.67
C ARG A 27 1.78 14.85 11.34
N LYS A 28 3.07 14.66 11.05
CA LYS A 28 4.18 15.47 11.58
C LYS A 28 4.78 16.41 10.53
N ALA A 29 4.09 16.62 9.41
CA ALA A 29 4.57 17.46 8.32
C ALA A 29 4.51 18.95 8.69
N ASN A 30 5.57 19.68 8.34
CA ASN A 30 5.59 21.14 8.38
C ASN A 30 5.09 21.68 7.02
N TRP A 31 3.77 21.81 6.88
CA TRP A 31 3.16 22.23 5.61
C TRP A 31 3.47 23.67 5.22
N SER A 32 3.74 24.56 6.17
CA SER A 32 4.17 25.94 5.88
C SER A 32 5.54 25.96 5.20
N LEU A 33 6.51 25.22 5.74
CA LEU A 33 7.84 25.09 5.13
C LEU A 33 7.77 24.40 3.76
N PHE A 34 6.91 23.37 3.63
CA PHE A 34 6.66 22.70 2.36
C PHE A 34 6.16 23.69 1.30
N MET A 35 5.13 24.46 1.63
CA MET A 35 4.53 25.42 0.71
C MET A 35 5.55 26.47 0.25
N GLU A 36 6.29 27.06 1.19
CA GLU A 36 7.31 28.07 0.89
C GLU A 36 8.41 27.52 -0.02
N THR A 37 8.91 26.32 0.28
CA THR A 37 9.97 25.69 -0.53
C THR A 37 9.51 25.30 -1.93
N VAL A 38 8.24 24.89 -2.09
CA VAL A 38 7.66 24.64 -3.42
C VAL A 38 7.55 25.94 -4.20
N GLU A 39 6.97 26.99 -3.60
CA GLU A 39 6.72 28.30 -4.24
C GLU A 39 7.99 29.00 -4.73
N GLN A 40 9.12 28.79 -4.06
CA GLN A 40 10.43 29.32 -4.47
C GLN A 40 11.05 28.54 -5.64
N ASN A 41 10.73 27.25 -5.79
CA ASN A 41 11.40 26.33 -6.72
C ASN A 41 10.49 25.86 -7.87
N ILE A 42 9.38 26.55 -8.13
CA ILE A 42 8.48 26.22 -9.24
C ILE A 42 9.23 26.41 -10.57
N PRO A 43 9.39 25.37 -11.38
CA PRO A 43 10.03 25.51 -12.69
C PRO A 43 9.17 26.38 -13.61
N VAL A 44 9.73 27.48 -14.12
CA VAL A 44 9.06 28.39 -15.07
C VAL A 44 8.93 27.76 -16.46
N ASP A 45 9.91 26.94 -16.85
CA ASP A 45 9.87 26.18 -18.11
C ASP A 45 9.37 24.75 -17.85
N GLU A 46 8.11 24.59 -18.21
CA GLU A 46 7.20 23.47 -18.01
C GLU A 46 7.82 22.10 -18.35
N SER A 47 8.19 21.38 -17.30
CA SER A 47 8.31 19.93 -17.42
C SER A 47 7.74 19.30 -16.16
N TYR A 48 6.65 18.55 -16.33
CA TYR A 48 5.95 17.85 -15.26
C TYR A 48 6.92 17.07 -14.34
N LYS A 49 7.98 16.48 -14.91
CA LYS A 49 9.02 15.79 -14.15
C LYS A 49 9.80 16.71 -13.19
N ARG A 50 10.15 17.94 -13.61
CA ARG A 50 10.83 18.91 -12.75
C ARG A 50 9.91 19.39 -11.63
N PHE A 51 8.63 19.60 -11.94
CA PHE A 51 7.62 19.94 -10.95
C PHE A 51 7.50 18.83 -9.88
N CYS A 52 7.32 17.57 -10.30
CA CYS A 52 7.30 16.43 -9.39
C CYS A 52 8.59 16.36 -8.56
N GLY A 53 9.75 16.58 -9.17
CA GLY A 53 11.04 16.64 -8.48
C GLY A 53 11.10 17.74 -7.40
N ALA A 54 10.56 18.94 -7.70
CA ALA A 54 10.48 20.04 -6.75
C ALA A 54 9.58 19.72 -5.56
N LEU A 55 8.40 19.13 -5.80
CA LEU A 55 7.50 18.65 -4.75
C LEU A 55 8.21 17.63 -3.85
N TYR A 56 8.92 16.68 -4.46
CA TYR A 56 9.66 15.67 -3.73
C TYR A 56 10.77 16.25 -2.86
N LYS A 57 11.53 17.21 -3.39
CA LYS A 57 12.61 17.88 -2.65
C LYS A 57 12.06 18.70 -1.48
N ALA A 58 10.99 19.45 -1.71
CA ALA A 58 10.29 20.17 -0.65
C ALA A 58 9.78 19.21 0.43
N ALA A 59 9.11 18.12 0.05
CA ALA A 59 8.61 17.12 0.98
C ALA A 59 9.73 16.47 1.81
N GLN A 60 10.90 16.19 1.22
CA GLN A 60 12.04 15.63 1.95
C GLN A 60 12.52 16.53 3.08
N SER A 61 12.43 17.85 2.91
CA SER A 61 12.85 18.82 3.93
C SER A 61 11.79 19.08 5.02
N SER A 62 10.51 18.94 4.67
CA SER A 62 9.40 19.39 5.51
C SER A 62 8.56 18.27 6.10
N VAL A 63 8.59 17.07 5.51
CA VAL A 63 7.82 15.91 5.95
C VAL A 63 8.77 14.83 6.45
N PRO A 64 8.74 14.50 7.75
CA PRO A 64 9.60 13.45 8.28
C PRO A 64 9.24 12.09 7.66
N ARG A 65 10.27 11.30 7.36
CA ARG A 65 10.13 9.93 6.88
C ARG A 65 10.56 8.96 7.98
N GLY A 66 9.80 7.89 8.13
CA GLY A 66 10.11 6.86 9.14
C GLY A 66 9.76 5.47 8.65
N PHE A 67 10.31 4.48 9.36
CA PHE A 67 9.92 3.09 9.21
C PHE A 67 8.82 2.77 10.22
N HIS A 68 7.97 1.81 9.90
CA HIS A 68 7.15 1.22 10.95
C HIS A 68 8.07 0.43 11.88
N PRO A 69 7.96 0.62 13.21
CA PRO A 69 8.73 -0.17 14.14
C PRO A 69 8.41 -1.65 13.97
N LEU A 70 9.38 -2.49 14.29
CA LEU A 70 9.12 -3.92 14.46
C LEU A 70 8.05 -4.08 15.54
N TYR A 71 7.07 -4.92 15.26
CA TYR A 71 5.96 -5.15 16.16
C TYR A 71 5.88 -6.63 16.49
N THR A 72 5.89 -6.92 17.79
CA THR A 72 5.62 -8.24 18.35
C THR A 72 4.19 -8.23 18.88
N PRO A 73 3.28 -9.04 18.30
CA PRO A 73 1.89 -9.10 18.75
C PRO A 73 1.76 -9.48 20.22
N CYS A 74 0.85 -8.79 20.92
CA CYS A 74 0.54 -9.03 22.33
C CYS A 74 1.72 -8.83 23.29
N LEU A 75 2.78 -8.14 22.86
CA LEU A 75 3.84 -7.68 23.75
C LEU A 75 3.32 -6.49 24.56
N ASP A 76 2.71 -6.78 25.69
CA ASP A 76 2.27 -5.79 26.67
C ASP A 76 3.44 -5.27 27.52
N GLY A 77 3.16 -4.35 28.45
CA GLY A 77 4.18 -3.74 29.28
C GLY A 77 4.93 -4.75 30.17
N GLU A 78 4.22 -5.77 30.66
CA GLU A 78 4.79 -6.83 31.48
C GLU A 78 5.70 -7.75 30.66
N CYS A 79 5.23 -8.23 29.50
CA CYS A 79 6.05 -9.03 28.59
C CYS A 79 7.25 -8.24 28.05
N ALA A 80 7.11 -6.93 27.83
CA ALA A 80 8.21 -6.08 27.40
C ALA A 80 9.29 -5.95 28.49
N ALA A 81 8.90 -5.83 29.76
CA ALA A 81 9.84 -5.79 30.88
C ALA A 81 10.58 -7.12 31.07
N LEU A 82 9.85 -8.24 30.99
CA LEU A 82 10.42 -9.59 31.06
C LEU A 82 11.38 -9.87 29.89
N LEU A 83 11.06 -9.38 28.69
CA LEU A 83 11.94 -9.50 27.54
C LEU A 83 13.26 -8.73 27.76
N ASP A 84 13.20 -7.50 28.27
CA ASP A 84 14.39 -6.71 28.59
C ASP A 84 15.22 -7.35 29.72
N GLU A 85 14.56 -7.95 30.71
CA GLU A 85 15.23 -8.68 31.79
C GLU A 85 15.91 -9.96 31.29
N TYR A 86 15.26 -10.71 30.41
CA TYR A 86 15.86 -11.88 29.75
C TYR A 86 17.04 -11.50 28.86
N GLU A 87 16.93 -10.42 28.07
CA GLU A 87 18.04 -9.93 27.23
C GLU A 87 19.28 -9.53 28.04
N LYS A 88 19.09 -9.09 29.29
CA LYS A 88 20.18 -8.72 30.21
C LYS A 88 20.74 -9.91 31.00
N SER A 89 19.89 -10.81 31.48
CA SER A 89 20.27 -11.91 32.38
C SER A 89 20.64 -13.20 31.65
N GLY A 90 19.98 -13.49 30.52
CA GLY A 90 20.06 -14.76 29.81
C GLY A 90 19.42 -15.94 30.56
N ASP A 91 18.60 -15.67 31.57
CA ASP A 91 18.01 -16.70 32.44
C ASP A 91 16.87 -17.47 31.74
N PRO A 92 16.96 -18.80 31.61
CA PRO A 92 15.89 -19.60 31.00
C PRO A 92 14.55 -19.50 31.75
N ASP A 93 14.54 -19.33 33.07
CA ASP A 93 13.29 -19.30 33.85
C ASP A 93 12.47 -18.03 33.52
N ILE A 94 13.16 -16.91 33.27
CA ILE A 94 12.54 -15.65 32.82
C ILE A 94 12.00 -15.80 31.39
N ALA A 95 12.69 -16.55 30.53
CA ALA A 95 12.21 -16.83 29.18
C ALA A 95 10.93 -17.68 29.18
N ASP A 96 10.86 -18.70 30.03
CA ASP A 96 9.66 -19.54 30.17
C ASP A 96 8.49 -18.72 30.70
N TYR A 97 8.72 -17.88 31.72
CA TYR A 97 7.68 -16.99 32.24
C TYR A 97 7.20 -15.96 31.20
N LEU A 98 8.12 -15.41 30.40
CA LEU A 98 7.79 -14.54 29.27
C LEU A 98 6.91 -15.24 28.24
N LEU A 99 7.21 -16.50 27.90
CA LEU A 99 6.40 -17.29 26.96
C LEU A 99 4.99 -17.54 27.50
N GLU A 100 4.88 -17.95 28.76
CA GLU A 100 3.59 -18.19 29.41
C GLU A 100 2.73 -16.91 29.44
N SER A 101 3.34 -15.77 29.79
CA SER A 101 2.67 -14.48 29.83
C SER A 101 2.21 -14.04 28.43
N LEU A 102 3.07 -14.17 27.42
CA LEU A 102 2.70 -13.88 26.02
C LEU A 102 1.57 -14.76 25.52
N ASP A 103 1.58 -16.06 25.84
CA ASP A 103 0.52 -16.98 25.45
C ASP A 103 -0.79 -16.69 26.19
N ALA A 104 -0.73 -16.25 27.46
CA ALA A 104 -1.90 -15.75 28.18
C ALA A 104 -2.46 -14.47 27.54
N ALA A 105 -1.61 -13.50 27.22
CA ALA A 105 -2.02 -12.25 26.55
C ALA A 105 -2.64 -12.52 25.18
N ARG A 106 -2.06 -13.44 24.40
CA ARG A 106 -2.64 -13.90 23.13
C ARG A 106 -4.00 -14.53 23.34
N ARG A 107 -4.14 -15.48 24.28
CA ARG A 107 -5.43 -16.13 24.59
C ARG A 107 -6.50 -15.12 24.97
N ASN A 108 -6.18 -14.18 25.86
CA ASN A 108 -7.12 -13.13 26.27
C ASN A 108 -7.52 -12.23 25.09
N HIS A 109 -6.56 -11.83 24.25
CA HIS A 109 -6.86 -11.06 23.04
C HIS A 109 -7.77 -11.83 22.08
N TRP A 110 -7.56 -13.14 21.95
CA TRP A 110 -8.41 -14.02 21.16
C TRP A 110 -9.83 -14.12 21.73
N GLU A 111 -9.99 -14.33 23.02
CA GLU A 111 -11.30 -14.38 23.68
C GLU A 111 -12.07 -13.06 23.51
N ASP A 112 -11.39 -11.92 23.66
CA ASP A 112 -11.98 -10.60 23.42
C ASP A 112 -12.38 -10.40 21.95
N LEU A 113 -11.50 -10.74 20.99
CA LEU A 113 -11.83 -10.65 19.58
C LEU A 113 -13.03 -11.52 19.23
N THR A 114 -13.05 -12.75 19.72
CA THR A 114 -14.09 -13.75 19.38
C THR A 114 -15.43 -13.38 20.02
N SER A 115 -15.44 -12.90 21.26
CA SER A 115 -16.66 -12.41 21.93
C SER A 115 -17.28 -11.20 21.23
N ARG A 116 -16.45 -10.34 20.62
CA ARG A 116 -16.89 -9.17 19.85
C ARG A 116 -17.30 -9.49 18.41
N LEU A 117 -17.10 -10.72 17.93
CA LEU A 117 -17.48 -11.09 16.56
C LEU A 117 -19.00 -11.15 16.42
N ASN A 118 -19.55 -10.19 15.69
CA ASN A 118 -20.94 -10.23 15.24
C ASN A 118 -20.98 -10.66 13.76
N PHE A 119 -21.35 -11.92 13.51
CA PHE A 119 -21.46 -12.51 12.17
C PHE A 119 -22.58 -11.88 11.32
N THR A 120 -23.56 -11.25 11.96
CA THR A 120 -24.74 -10.64 11.31
C THR A 120 -24.38 -9.30 10.65
N HIS A 121 -23.48 -8.52 11.26
CA HIS A 121 -23.11 -7.18 10.77
C HIS A 121 -21.66 -7.05 10.30
N SER A 122 -20.76 -7.96 10.70
CA SER A 122 -19.33 -7.87 10.40
C SER A 122 -18.76 -9.14 9.77
N SER A 123 -19.52 -9.74 8.85
CA SER A 123 -19.14 -10.97 8.13
C SER A 123 -17.72 -10.90 7.55
N ARG A 124 -17.28 -9.76 7.00
CA ARG A 124 -15.91 -9.57 6.49
C ARG A 124 -14.83 -9.71 7.57
N ARG A 125 -15.06 -9.19 8.78
CA ARG A 125 -14.10 -9.30 9.90
C ARG A 125 -14.05 -10.73 10.42
N SER A 126 -15.21 -11.35 10.59
CA SER A 126 -15.33 -12.76 10.97
C SER A 126 -14.63 -13.68 9.95
N TRP A 127 -14.83 -13.43 8.65
CA TRP A 127 -14.18 -14.19 7.58
C TRP A 127 -12.68 -13.97 7.55
N GLY A 128 -12.23 -12.74 7.75
CA GLY A 128 -10.80 -12.41 7.91
C GLY A 128 -10.15 -13.20 9.04
N LEU A 129 -10.81 -13.28 10.20
CA LEU A 129 -10.32 -14.04 11.36
C LEU A 129 -10.22 -15.55 11.07
N ILE A 130 -11.23 -16.14 10.42
CA ILE A 130 -11.20 -17.55 9.97
C ILE A 130 -10.03 -17.82 9.01
N HIS A 131 -9.69 -16.88 8.14
CA HIS A 131 -8.51 -16.96 7.28
C HIS A 131 -7.19 -16.85 8.06
N HIS A 132 -7.15 -16.11 9.17
CA HIS A 132 -5.94 -16.02 10.00
C HIS A 132 -5.76 -17.27 10.88
N LEU A 133 -6.85 -17.97 11.23
CA LEU A 133 -6.84 -19.22 11.99
C LEU A 133 -6.31 -20.45 11.24
N GLY A 134 -5.86 -20.31 9.98
CA GLY A 134 -5.36 -21.45 9.21
C GLY A 134 -6.46 -22.36 8.66
N VAL A 135 -7.69 -22.30 9.19
CA VAL A 135 -8.85 -23.11 8.77
C VAL A 135 -9.15 -22.96 7.27
N ALA A 136 -8.88 -21.77 6.71
CA ALA A 136 -9.03 -21.50 5.28
C ALA A 136 -7.69 -21.26 4.53
N GLN A 137 -6.53 -21.46 5.17
CA GLN A 137 -5.22 -21.12 4.57
C GLN A 137 -4.74 -22.07 3.48
N CYS A 138 -5.42 -23.18 3.26
CA CYS A 138 -5.26 -23.95 2.05
C CYS A 138 -6.63 -24.53 1.70
N PRO A 139 -7.33 -24.02 0.67
CA PRO A 139 -8.05 -24.98 -0.16
C PRO A 139 -7.03 -26.08 -0.47
N PRO A 140 -7.33 -27.38 -0.24
CA PRO A 140 -6.42 -28.45 -0.61
C PRO A 140 -5.92 -28.18 -2.03
N ALA A 141 -4.73 -28.61 -2.44
CA ALA A 141 -4.22 -28.32 -3.79
C ALA A 141 -5.23 -28.67 -4.91
N GLN A 142 -6.18 -29.55 -4.62
CA GLN A 142 -7.37 -29.95 -5.37
C GLN A 142 -8.44 -28.85 -5.59
N ALA A 143 -8.47 -27.79 -4.79
CA ALA A 143 -9.43 -26.69 -4.84
C ALA A 143 -8.86 -25.42 -5.51
N ARG A 144 -7.59 -25.45 -5.95
CA ARG A 144 -7.13 -24.51 -6.97
C ARG A 144 -7.77 -24.93 -8.29
N PRO A 145 -8.50 -24.06 -9.00
CA PRO A 145 -8.92 -24.40 -10.35
C PRO A 145 -7.65 -24.78 -11.14
N SER A 146 -7.66 -25.96 -11.76
CA SER A 146 -6.56 -26.45 -12.60
C SER A 146 -6.24 -25.54 -13.79
N VAL A 147 -7.10 -24.54 -14.01
CA VAL A 147 -7.08 -23.62 -15.12
C VAL A 147 -6.55 -22.26 -14.63
N SER A 148 -5.32 -21.95 -15.03
CA SER A 148 -4.74 -20.61 -14.89
C SER A 148 -5.61 -19.56 -15.58
N VAL A 149 -5.62 -18.32 -15.06
CA VAL A 149 -6.24 -17.18 -15.75
C VAL A 149 -5.74 -17.05 -17.19
N ASN A 150 -4.46 -17.34 -17.44
CA ASN A 150 -3.90 -17.35 -18.79
C ASN A 150 -4.45 -18.50 -19.65
N ALA A 151 -4.79 -19.65 -19.04
CA ALA A 151 -5.45 -20.75 -19.71
C ALA A 151 -6.91 -20.39 -20.05
N ILE A 152 -7.62 -19.68 -19.17
CA ILE A 152 -8.96 -19.15 -19.46
C ILE A 152 -8.91 -18.10 -20.57
N VAL A 153 -7.98 -17.14 -20.49
CA VAL A 153 -7.80 -16.08 -21.50
C VAL A 153 -7.40 -16.67 -22.86
N SER A 154 -6.46 -17.60 -22.89
CA SER A 154 -6.07 -18.27 -24.15
C SER A 154 -7.19 -19.12 -24.73
N HIS A 155 -7.99 -19.79 -23.89
CA HIS A 155 -9.17 -20.52 -24.32
C HIS A 155 -10.25 -19.57 -24.86
N LEU A 156 -10.53 -18.46 -24.19
CA LEU A 156 -11.42 -17.41 -24.69
C LEU A 156 -10.91 -16.84 -26.01
N LEU A 157 -9.62 -16.56 -26.16
CA LEU A 157 -9.03 -16.12 -27.44
C LEU A 157 -9.04 -17.21 -28.53
N LYS A 158 -9.21 -18.50 -28.16
CA LYS A 158 -9.28 -19.64 -29.09
C LYS A 158 -10.71 -19.95 -29.51
N VAL A 159 -11.67 -19.80 -28.60
CA VAL A 159 -13.10 -20.11 -28.80
C VAL A 159 -13.87 -18.87 -29.26
N ALA A 160 -13.47 -17.68 -28.83
CA ALA A 160 -14.03 -16.45 -29.38
C ALA A 160 -13.79 -16.47 -30.88
N ARG A 161 -14.89 -16.35 -31.65
CA ARG A 161 -14.87 -15.98 -33.07
C ARG A 161 -14.42 -14.52 -33.25
N ALA A 162 -13.48 -14.05 -32.44
CA ALA A 162 -12.77 -12.82 -32.71
C ALA A 162 -11.82 -13.14 -33.87
N PRO A 163 -11.85 -12.36 -34.97
CA PRO A 163 -11.02 -12.63 -36.13
C PRO A 163 -9.54 -12.47 -35.73
N ARG A 164 -8.88 -13.60 -35.42
CA ARG A 164 -7.45 -13.67 -35.10
C ARG A 164 -6.67 -13.09 -36.27
N ASN A 165 -5.82 -12.10 -35.99
CA ASN A 165 -4.97 -11.46 -36.99
C ASN A 165 -5.71 -10.94 -38.22
N ASN A 166 -6.83 -10.24 -38.01
CA ASN A 166 -7.34 -9.42 -39.09
C ASN A 166 -6.43 -8.19 -39.26
N LYS A 167 -5.42 -8.30 -40.11
CA LYS A 167 -4.52 -7.18 -40.47
C LYS A 167 -5.31 -5.94 -40.89
N ASP A 168 -6.53 -6.11 -41.41
CA ASP A 168 -7.41 -5.00 -41.77
C ASP A 168 -8.11 -4.39 -40.55
N PHE A 169 -8.33 -5.13 -39.47
CA PHE A 169 -8.76 -4.57 -38.18
C PHE A 169 -7.63 -3.77 -37.52
N GLU A 170 -6.42 -4.30 -37.48
CA GLU A 170 -5.24 -3.58 -36.96
C GLU A 170 -4.95 -2.32 -37.77
N ARG A 171 -5.00 -2.40 -39.12
CA ARG A 171 -4.92 -1.21 -39.99
C ARG A 171 -6.03 -0.22 -39.70
N ARG A 172 -7.28 -0.68 -39.54
CA ARG A 172 -8.42 0.21 -39.22
C ARG A 172 -8.20 0.95 -37.91
N ILE A 173 -7.83 0.24 -36.83
CA ILE A 173 -7.49 0.89 -35.55
C ILE A 173 -6.32 1.86 -35.73
N HIS A 174 -5.30 1.51 -36.52
CA HIS A 174 -4.15 2.38 -36.70
C HIS A 174 -4.49 3.64 -37.51
N ILE A 175 -5.39 3.52 -38.49
CA ILE A 175 -5.95 4.64 -39.27
C ILE A 175 -6.85 5.50 -38.38
N GLU A 176 -7.75 4.90 -37.60
CA GLU A 176 -8.60 5.60 -36.63
C GLU A 176 -7.77 6.35 -35.61
N TRP A 177 -6.70 5.73 -35.09
CA TRP A 177 -5.79 6.37 -34.15
C TRP A 177 -5.01 7.52 -34.78
N ARG A 178 -4.61 7.38 -36.06
CA ARG A 178 -3.96 8.45 -36.83
C ARG A 178 -4.92 9.62 -37.08
N HIS A 179 -6.17 9.32 -37.43
CA HIS A 179 -7.24 10.33 -37.55
C HIS A 179 -7.53 11.00 -36.22
N PHE A 180 -7.61 10.26 -35.13
CA PHE A 180 -7.78 10.80 -33.79
C PHE A 180 -6.62 11.74 -33.43
N ARG A 181 -5.37 11.34 -33.69
CA ARG A 181 -4.20 12.19 -33.45
C ARG A 181 -4.21 13.47 -34.29
N GLN A 182 -4.55 13.36 -35.58
CA GLN A 182 -4.64 14.51 -36.47
C GLN A 182 -5.79 15.44 -36.06
N ASN A 183 -6.93 14.90 -35.65
CA ASN A 183 -8.04 15.68 -35.13
C ASN A 183 -7.65 16.38 -33.81
N VAL A 184 -6.96 15.71 -32.90
CA VAL A 184 -6.46 16.31 -31.65
C VAL A 184 -5.44 17.43 -31.92
N GLN A 185 -4.64 17.32 -32.99
CA GLN A 185 -3.74 18.41 -33.42
C GLN A 185 -4.50 19.60 -34.05
N ASN A 186 -5.70 19.38 -34.58
CA ASN A 186 -6.54 20.39 -35.22
C ASN A 186 -7.64 20.94 -34.29
N GLN A 187 -7.78 20.39 -33.08
CA GLN A 187 -8.65 20.95 -32.06
C GLN A 187 -7.91 22.06 -31.33
N ASP A 188 -8.64 23.12 -30.99
CA ASP A 188 -8.15 24.12 -30.06
C ASP A 188 -7.64 23.42 -28.80
N PRO A 189 -6.53 23.88 -28.21
CA PRO A 189 -6.04 23.30 -26.96
C PRO A 189 -7.20 23.28 -25.94
N PRO A 190 -7.32 22.20 -25.15
CA PRO A 190 -8.38 22.12 -24.16
C PRO A 190 -8.37 23.40 -23.33
N GLN A 191 -9.56 23.96 -23.12
CA GLN A 191 -9.73 25.17 -22.33
C GLN A 191 -9.02 25.00 -20.98
N SER A 192 -8.23 26.00 -20.59
CA SER A 192 -7.53 25.97 -19.31
C SER A 192 -8.55 25.84 -18.17
N PHE A 193 -8.22 24.99 -17.20
CA PHE A 193 -9.03 24.83 -16.00
C PHE A 193 -9.10 26.15 -15.23
N SER A 194 -10.28 26.49 -14.73
CA SER A 194 -10.43 27.61 -13.80
C SER A 194 -9.79 27.27 -12.45
N LEU A 195 -9.21 28.27 -11.77
CA LEU A 195 -8.71 28.09 -10.40
C LEU A 195 -9.80 27.60 -9.44
N THR A 196 -11.04 28.05 -9.63
CA THR A 196 -12.18 27.61 -8.82
C THR A 196 -12.51 26.13 -9.05
N GLU A 197 -12.33 25.64 -10.28
CA GLU A 197 -12.51 24.24 -10.62
C GLU A 197 -11.41 23.40 -9.97
N LEU A 198 -10.15 23.82 -10.10
CA LEU A 198 -9.00 23.18 -9.47
C LEU A 198 -9.16 23.09 -7.96
N ASP A 199 -9.51 24.18 -7.28
CA ASP A 199 -9.73 24.19 -5.84
C ASP A 199 -10.87 23.26 -5.43
N SER A 200 -11.95 23.19 -6.23
CA SER A 200 -13.06 22.26 -5.98
C SER A 200 -12.62 20.79 -6.06
N VAL A 201 -11.72 20.47 -6.99
CA VAL A 201 -11.17 19.11 -7.18
C VAL A 201 -10.20 18.77 -6.06
N LEU A 202 -9.30 19.68 -5.70
CA LEU A 202 -8.34 19.48 -4.59
C LEU A 202 -9.05 19.29 -3.25
N CYS A 203 -10.16 19.99 -3.00
CA CYS A 203 -11.00 19.78 -1.83
C CYS A 203 -11.61 18.38 -1.77
N LYS A 204 -12.02 17.82 -2.92
CA LYS A 204 -12.63 16.48 -3.02
C LYS A 204 -11.61 15.34 -2.96
N LEU A 205 -10.32 15.64 -3.15
CA LEU A 205 -9.26 14.63 -3.13
C LEU A 205 -9.20 13.95 -1.76
N LYS A 206 -9.20 12.62 -1.72
CA LYS A 206 -9.10 11.89 -0.44
C LYS A 206 -7.65 11.85 0.02
N SER A 207 -7.42 12.16 1.30
CA SER A 207 -6.10 12.00 1.93
C SER A 207 -5.90 10.53 2.33
N GLY A 208 -4.64 10.09 2.42
CA GLY A 208 -4.27 8.73 2.82
C GLY A 208 -4.43 7.68 1.72
N THR A 209 -4.69 8.09 0.48
CA THR A 209 -4.75 7.15 -0.66
C THR A 209 -3.36 6.84 -1.19
N ALA A 210 -3.26 5.71 -1.91
CA ALA A 210 -2.04 5.36 -2.62
C ALA A 210 -1.67 6.44 -3.65
N THR A 211 -0.37 6.57 -3.90
CA THR A 211 0.15 7.48 -4.92
C THR A 211 -0.19 6.99 -6.32
N SER A 212 -0.28 7.93 -7.27
CA SER A 212 -0.32 7.61 -8.70
C SER A 212 1.02 7.03 -9.19
N TYR A 213 1.10 6.73 -10.48
CA TYR A 213 2.32 6.26 -11.17
C TYR A 213 3.54 7.17 -10.90
N ASP A 214 3.30 8.48 -10.80
CA ASP A 214 4.34 9.49 -10.56
C ASP A 214 4.78 9.58 -9.10
N ASN A 215 4.23 8.70 -8.25
CA ASN A 215 4.42 8.65 -6.81
C ASN A 215 4.03 9.96 -6.09
N VAL A 216 3.27 10.87 -6.72
CA VAL A 216 2.81 12.11 -6.06
C VAL A 216 1.68 11.78 -5.10
N HIS A 217 1.82 12.19 -3.85
CA HIS A 217 0.82 12.01 -2.80
C HIS A 217 -0.26 13.10 -2.88
N PRO A 218 -1.54 12.77 -2.62
CA PRO A 218 -2.61 13.75 -2.62
C PRO A 218 -2.39 14.85 -1.57
N GLU A 219 -1.69 14.55 -0.47
CA GLU A 219 -1.30 15.53 0.54
C GLU A 219 -0.41 16.64 -0.03
N PHE A 220 0.51 16.31 -0.94
CA PHE A 220 1.39 17.31 -1.55
C PHE A 220 0.59 18.32 -2.38
N LEU A 221 -0.45 17.84 -3.09
CA LEU A 221 -1.30 18.67 -3.94
C LEU A 221 -2.23 19.57 -3.11
N LYS A 222 -2.73 19.09 -1.97
CA LYS A 222 -3.57 19.88 -1.07
C LYS A 222 -2.84 21.05 -0.41
N HIS A 223 -1.53 20.91 -0.19
CA HIS A 223 -0.70 21.90 0.50
C HIS A 223 0.16 22.74 -0.46
N LEU A 224 -0.17 22.78 -1.75
CA LEU A 224 0.44 23.71 -2.70
C LEU A 224 0.04 25.15 -2.40
N GLY A 225 0.96 26.08 -2.65
CA GLY A 225 0.69 27.51 -2.66
C GLY A 225 0.04 27.97 -3.97
N LEU A 226 -0.19 29.27 -4.09
CA LEU A 226 -0.94 29.86 -5.20
C LEU A 226 -0.18 29.79 -6.53
N ARG A 227 1.14 30.00 -6.54
CA ARG A 227 1.91 29.95 -7.80
C ARG A 227 2.05 28.52 -8.30
N ALA A 228 2.07 27.53 -7.41
CA ALA A 228 2.16 26.12 -7.80
C ALA A 228 0.82 25.54 -8.30
N ARG A 229 -0.28 26.29 -8.14
CA ARG A 229 -1.62 25.93 -8.64
C ARG A 229 -1.97 26.61 -9.97
N ASN A 230 -1.24 27.67 -10.34
CA ASN A 230 -1.34 28.39 -11.61
C ASN A 230 -0.39 27.78 -12.64
#